data_AF-A0A5J9V6I9-F1
#
_entry.id   AF-A0A5J9V6I9-F1
#
_cell.length_a   1.000
_cell.length_b   1.000
_cell.length_c   1.000
_cell.angle_alpha   90.00
_cell.angle_beta   90.00
_cell.angle_gamma   90.00
#
_symmetry.space_group_name_H-M   'P 1'
#
loop_
_entity.id
_entity.type
_entity.pdbx_description
1 polymer ?
#
loop_
_entity_poly.entity_id
_entity_poly.type
_entity_poly.pdbx_seq_one_letter_code
_entity_poly.pdbx_strand_id
1 'polypeptide(L)'
;MAAAGLFRRAASAAAASAPRIPLGLPALPTAPPAPIVEAPALALPASDAAMELMAVPKKKVSKYKKGLRNGPKALKPVPVIVRCRCCGRVKLPHFYCCSGERGNPDSSSS
;
A
#
# COMPACT_ATOMS: atom_id res chain seq x y z
N MET A 1 8.68 -8.95 -48.16
CA MET A 1 7.34 -8.57 -47.68
C MET A 1 7.47 -8.10 -46.23
N ALA A 2 7.46 -6.79 -45.99
CA ALA A 2 7.58 -6.21 -44.65
C ALA A 2 6.39 -5.28 -44.42
N ALA A 3 5.57 -5.57 -43.41
CA ALA A 3 4.43 -4.76 -43.03
C ALA A 3 4.85 -3.81 -41.89
N ALA A 4 4.99 -2.52 -42.20
CA ALA A 4 5.22 -1.47 -41.22
C ALA A 4 3.89 -1.07 -40.58
N GLY A 5 3.72 -1.35 -39.28
CA GLY A 5 2.55 -0.96 -38.51
C GLY A 5 2.53 0.55 -38.22
N LEU A 6 1.51 1.23 -38.73
CA LEU A 6 1.22 2.63 -38.48
C LEU A 6 0.52 2.79 -37.12
N PHE A 7 1.28 3.04 -36.04
CA PHE A 7 0.68 3.47 -34.77
C PHE A 7 0.35 4.96 -34.82
N ARG A 8 -0.95 5.27 -34.91
CA ARG A 8 -1.50 6.62 -34.79
C ARG A 8 -1.41 7.08 -33.34
N ARG A 9 -0.73 8.20 -33.11
CA ARG A 9 -0.60 8.87 -31.81
C ARG A 9 -1.77 9.83 -31.63
N ALA A 10 -2.73 9.48 -30.78
CA ALA A 10 -3.80 10.38 -30.38
C ALA A 10 -3.38 11.14 -29.12
N ALA A 11 -3.23 12.46 -29.24
CA ALA A 11 -3.21 13.38 -28.12
C ALA A 11 -4.65 13.80 -27.81
N SER A 12 -5.03 13.79 -26.54
CA SER A 12 -6.24 14.47 -26.08
C SER A 12 -5.93 15.18 -24.77
N ALA A 13 -5.73 16.49 -24.88
CA ALA A 13 -5.92 17.43 -23.80
C ALA A 13 -7.43 17.64 -23.60
N ALA A 14 -7.93 17.44 -22.39
CA ALA A 14 -9.14 18.08 -21.89
C ALA A 14 -9.16 17.91 -20.37
N ALA A 15 -8.75 18.97 -19.66
CA ALA A 15 -9.03 19.12 -18.24
C ALA A 15 -10.55 19.26 -18.07
N ALA A 16 -11.21 18.16 -17.73
CA ALA A 16 -12.60 18.20 -17.30
C ALA A 16 -12.64 18.71 -15.86
N SER A 17 -12.94 20.00 -15.71
CA SER A 17 -13.36 20.61 -14.46
C SER A 17 -14.58 19.86 -13.92
N ALA A 18 -14.39 19.03 -12.89
CA ALA A 18 -15.49 18.43 -12.15
C ALA A 18 -16.36 19.56 -11.55
N PRO A 19 -17.70 19.52 -11.69
CA PRO A 19 -18.55 20.50 -11.03
C PRO A 19 -18.46 20.28 -9.51
N ARG A 20 -18.09 21.33 -8.78
CA ARG A 20 -18.12 21.37 -7.32
C ARG A 20 -19.59 21.33 -6.88
N ILE A 21 -20.02 20.21 -6.33
CA ILE A 21 -21.33 20.05 -5.70
C ILE A 21 -21.40 21.02 -4.52
N PRO A 22 -22.35 21.98 -4.47
CA PRO A 22 -22.52 22.80 -3.29
C PRO A 22 -23.22 21.97 -2.23
N LEU A 23 -22.54 21.80 -1.09
CA LEU A 23 -23.09 21.19 0.11
C LEU A 23 -24.13 22.17 0.69
N GLY A 24 -25.40 21.95 0.38
CA GLY A 24 -26.49 22.82 0.81
C GLY A 24 -27.82 22.08 0.85
N LEU A 25 -27.94 21.08 1.73
CA LEU A 25 -29.26 20.59 2.15
C LEU A 25 -29.76 21.48 3.30
N PRO A 26 -30.97 22.05 3.22
CA PRO A 26 -31.58 22.69 4.39
C PRO A 26 -31.95 21.62 5.43
N ALA A 27 -31.58 21.87 6.68
CA ALA A 27 -31.93 21.04 7.82
C ALA A 27 -33.46 20.96 7.96
N LEU A 28 -34.02 19.77 7.82
CA LEU A 28 -35.42 19.47 8.11
C LEU A 28 -35.61 19.51 9.65
N PRO A 29 -36.70 20.11 10.18
CA PRO A 29 -36.94 20.17 11.62
C PRO A 29 -37.03 18.76 12.23
N THR A 30 -36.32 18.56 13.33
CA THR A 30 -36.33 17.31 14.11
C THR A 30 -37.74 17.08 14.65
N ALA A 31 -38.40 16.03 14.18
CA ALA A 31 -39.64 15.54 14.79
C ALA A 31 -39.31 14.90 16.16
N PRO A 32 -40.20 14.99 17.16
CA PRO A 32 -39.97 14.42 18.49
C PRO A 32 -39.89 12.88 18.42
N PRO A 33 -39.16 12.23 19.34
CA PRO A 33 -38.97 10.78 19.30
C PRO A 33 -40.29 10.05 19.61
N ALA A 34 -40.78 9.29 18.64
CA ALA A 34 -41.81 8.29 18.88
C ALA A 34 -41.25 7.18 19.79
N PRO A 35 -42.05 6.61 20.73
CA PRO A 35 -41.59 5.52 21.58
C PRO A 35 -41.25 4.31 20.73
N ILE A 36 -40.07 3.78 20.98
CA ILE A 36 -39.47 2.62 20.35
C ILE A 36 -40.32 1.41 20.76
N VAL A 37 -41.13 0.89 19.83
CA VAL A 37 -41.79 -0.40 20.04
C VAL A 37 -40.71 -1.46 19.88
N GLU A 38 -40.30 -2.02 21.02
CA GLU A 38 -39.36 -3.13 21.14
C GLU A 38 -39.97 -4.35 20.45
N ALA A 39 -39.61 -4.55 19.18
CA ALA A 39 -39.96 -5.76 18.46
C ALA A 39 -39.26 -6.94 19.15
N PRO A 40 -39.99 -7.99 19.57
CA PRO A 40 -39.35 -9.17 20.15
C PRO A 40 -38.43 -9.76 19.10
N ALA A 41 -37.13 -9.76 19.40
CA ALA A 41 -36.12 -10.47 18.65
C ALA A 41 -36.54 -11.95 18.65
N LEU A 42 -37.23 -12.37 17.59
CA LEU A 42 -37.46 -13.77 17.31
C LEU A 42 -36.09 -14.43 17.24
N ALA A 43 -35.83 -15.24 18.25
CA ALA A 43 -34.64 -16.03 18.45
C ALA A 43 -34.43 -16.96 17.24
N LEU A 44 -33.75 -16.44 16.22
CA LEU A 44 -33.07 -17.27 15.23
C LEU A 44 -31.79 -17.80 15.91
N PRO A 45 -31.48 -19.11 15.79
CA PRO A 45 -30.36 -19.71 16.49
C PRO A 45 -29.05 -19.05 16.03
N ALA A 46 -28.51 -18.17 16.88
CA ALA A 46 -27.34 -17.33 16.65
C ALA A 46 -26.02 -18.11 16.70
N SER A 47 -25.96 -19.30 16.10
CA SER A 47 -24.75 -20.12 16.02
C SER A 47 -24.09 -20.11 14.64
N ASP A 48 -24.83 -19.78 13.57
CA ASP A 48 -24.27 -19.63 12.20
C ASP A 48 -23.98 -18.17 11.80
N ALA A 49 -24.65 -17.19 12.42
CA ALA A 49 -24.55 -15.78 12.04
C ALA A 49 -23.18 -15.14 12.37
N ALA A 50 -22.40 -15.72 13.29
CA ALA A 50 -21.11 -15.16 13.70
C ALA A 50 -19.99 -15.38 12.67
N MET A 51 -20.04 -16.45 11.88
CA MET A 51 -19.09 -16.66 10.77
C MET A 51 -19.49 -15.93 9.48
N GLU A 52 -20.75 -15.52 9.36
CA GLU A 52 -21.29 -14.86 8.16
C GLU A 52 -20.94 -13.37 8.08
N LEU A 53 -20.59 -12.72 9.21
CA LEU A 53 -20.16 -11.32 9.25
C LEU A 53 -18.70 -11.11 8.85
N MET A 54 -17.92 -12.19 8.73
CA MET A 54 -16.56 -12.10 8.23
C MET A 54 -16.57 -12.11 6.70
N ALA A 55 -15.95 -11.11 6.07
CA ALA A 55 -15.74 -11.09 4.64
C ALA A 55 -14.77 -12.22 4.22
N VAL A 56 -15.30 -13.43 4.00
CA VAL A 56 -14.53 -14.60 3.57
C VAL A 56 -14.23 -14.48 2.07
N PRO A 57 -12.98 -14.72 1.62
CA PRO A 57 -12.65 -14.77 0.21
C PRO A 57 -13.52 -15.79 -0.56
N LYS A 58 -14.42 -15.29 -1.41
CA LYS A 58 -15.38 -16.14 -2.15
C LYS A 58 -14.72 -17.11 -3.13
N LYS A 59 -13.56 -16.75 -3.69
CA LYS A 59 -12.83 -17.55 -4.67
C LYS A 59 -11.32 -17.49 -4.42
N LYS A 60 -10.63 -18.62 -4.61
CA LYS A 60 -9.17 -18.69 -4.55
C LYS A 60 -8.55 -17.75 -5.59
N VAL A 61 -7.53 -16.99 -5.18
CA VAL A 61 -6.80 -16.12 -6.11
C VAL A 61 -5.82 -16.94 -6.95
N SER A 62 -5.83 -16.74 -8.28
CA SER A 62 -4.92 -17.43 -9.20
C SER A 62 -3.46 -17.02 -8.98
N LYS A 63 -2.51 -17.90 -9.36
CA LYS A 63 -1.06 -17.63 -9.28
C LYS A 63 -0.68 -16.33 -10.01
N TYR A 64 -1.26 -16.10 -11.19
CA TYR A 64 -1.07 -14.87 -11.97
C TYR A 64 -1.48 -13.61 -11.20
N LYS A 65 -2.69 -13.56 -10.63
CA LYS A 65 -3.17 -12.40 -9.85
C LYS A 65 -2.37 -12.20 -8.56
N LYS A 66 -1.88 -13.27 -7.94
CA LYS A 66 -0.96 -13.18 -6.79
C LYS A 66 0.40 -12.61 -7.21
N GLY A 67 0.93 -13.05 -8.35
CA GLY A 67 2.18 -12.57 -8.94
C GLY A 67 2.15 -11.08 -9.24
N LEU A 68 1.10 -10.58 -9.89
CA LEU A 68 0.96 -9.15 -10.18
C LEU A 68 0.91 -8.28 -8.92
N ARG A 69 0.28 -8.76 -7.84
CA ARG A 69 0.21 -8.04 -6.56
C ARG A 69 1.54 -8.04 -5.80
N ASN A 70 2.36 -9.07 -6.00
CA ASN A 70 3.63 -9.25 -5.27
C ASN A 70 4.87 -8.84 -6.08
N GLY A 71 4.79 -8.82 -7.41
CA GLY A 71 5.91 -8.52 -8.31
C GLY A 71 6.56 -7.17 -8.04
N PRO A 72 5.78 -6.08 -7.88
CA PRO A 72 6.34 -4.77 -7.55
C PRO A 72 6.99 -4.67 -6.17
N LYS A 73 6.80 -5.66 -5.30
CA LYS A 73 7.37 -5.70 -3.93
C LYS A 73 8.75 -6.37 -3.89
N ALA A 74 9.40 -6.55 -5.04
CA ALA A 74 10.75 -7.07 -5.10
C ALA A 74 11.73 -6.14 -4.35
N LEU A 75 12.67 -6.75 -3.61
CA LEU A 75 13.75 -6.01 -2.99
C LEU A 75 14.61 -5.39 -4.08
N LYS A 76 14.76 -4.07 -4.04
CA LYS A 76 15.66 -3.34 -4.94
C LYS A 76 17.10 -3.57 -4.46
N PRO A 77 18.05 -3.88 -5.35
CA PRO A 77 19.45 -3.97 -4.96
C PRO A 77 19.95 -2.60 -4.48
N VAL A 78 20.71 -2.59 -3.38
CA VAL A 78 21.34 -1.37 -2.88
C VAL A 78 22.52 -1.03 -3.80
N PRO A 79 22.54 0.14 -4.45
CA PRO A 79 23.49 0.44 -5.53
C PRO A 79 24.93 0.63 -5.03
N VAL A 80 25.12 1.00 -3.76
CA VAL A 80 26.43 1.32 -3.21
C VAL A 80 26.54 0.76 -1.80
N ILE A 81 27.47 -0.18 -1.63
CA ILE A 81 27.90 -0.71 -0.33
C ILE A 81 29.38 -0.41 -0.16
N VAL A 82 29.77 0.14 0.98
CA VAL A 82 31.18 0.49 1.28
C VAL A 82 31.70 -0.34 2.44
N ARG A 83 32.98 -0.70 2.43
CA ARG A 83 33.62 -1.34 3.59
C ARG A 83 34.14 -0.27 4.54
N CYS A 84 33.97 -0.48 5.83
CA CYS A 84 34.65 0.36 6.82
C CYS A 84 36.16 0.12 6.73
N ARG A 85 36.94 1.20 6.81
CA ARG A 85 38.41 1.14 6.77
C ARG A 85 39.02 0.53 8.05
N CYS A 86 38.30 0.54 9.16
CA CYS A 86 38.81 0.13 10.48
C CYS A 86 38.34 -1.29 10.83
N CYS A 87 37.02 -1.56 10.77
CA CYS A 87 36.43 -2.87 11.12
C CYS A 87 36.33 -3.83 9.92
N GLY A 88 36.52 -3.36 8.68
CA GLY A 88 36.26 -4.14 7.47
C GLY A 88 34.78 -4.48 7.18
N ARG A 89 33.85 -4.23 8.12
CA ARG A 89 32.42 -4.52 7.96
C ARG A 89 31.80 -3.68 6.85
N VAL A 90 30.86 -4.28 6.12
CA VAL A 90 30.08 -3.60 5.09
C VAL A 90 29.08 -2.65 5.75
N LYS A 91 29.03 -1.42 5.25
CA LYS A 91 28.12 -0.38 5.71
C LYS A 91 27.52 0.35 4.53
N LEU A 92 26.36 0.97 4.76
CA LEU A 92 25.77 1.91 3.81
C LEU A 92 26.54 3.22 3.80
N PRO A 93 26.58 3.94 2.67
CA PRO A 93 27.11 5.29 2.63
C PRO A 93 26.34 6.15 3.65
N HIS A 94 27.07 6.96 4.43
CA HIS A 94 26.59 7.79 5.55
C HIS A 94 26.31 7.09 6.89
N PHE A 95 26.41 5.77 6.98
CA PHE A 95 26.40 5.09 8.29
C PHE A 95 27.82 5.03 8.87
N TYR A 96 27.95 5.28 10.18
CA TYR A 96 29.22 5.17 10.92
C TYR A 96 29.41 3.74 11.45
N CYS A 97 30.49 3.04 11.02
CA CYS A 97 31.02 1.86 11.75
C CYS A 97 32.11 2.36 12.69
N CYS A 98 32.34 1.67 13.82
CA CYS A 98 33.42 1.96 14.78
C CYS A 98 33.33 3.33 15.48
N SER A 99 32.13 3.84 15.75
CA SER A 99 31.93 5.12 16.46
C SER A 99 32.60 6.35 15.79
N GLY A 100 33.07 6.23 14.55
CA GLY A 100 33.74 7.31 13.82
C GLY A 100 35.27 7.31 13.88
N GLU A 101 35.89 6.32 14.54
CA GLU A 101 37.35 6.13 14.48
C GLU A 101 37.77 6.02 13.01
N ARG A 102 38.59 6.94 12.49
CA ARG A 102 39.15 6.83 11.15
C ARG A 102 40.44 6.04 11.32
N GLY A 103 40.38 4.74 11.07
CA GLY A 103 41.50 3.82 11.25
C GLY A 103 42.78 4.42 10.70
N ASN A 104 43.78 4.53 11.57
CA ASN A 104 45.11 4.99 11.22
C ASN A 104 45.74 3.91 10.32
N PRO A 105 46.13 4.20 9.07
CA PRO A 105 46.70 3.19 8.18
C PRO A 105 48.05 2.63 8.66
N ASP A 106 48.65 3.22 9.69
CA ASP A 106 49.96 2.96 10.25
C ASP A 106 49.98 2.10 11.54
N SER A 107 48.83 1.68 12.08
CA SER A 107 48.81 0.84 13.30
C SER A 107 48.85 -0.69 13.04
N SER A 108 49.31 -1.11 11.86
CA SER A 108 49.60 -2.53 11.56
C SER A 108 51.08 -2.86 11.79
N SER A 109 51.55 -2.61 13.01
CA SER A 109 52.81 -3.17 13.50
C SER A 109 52.82 -3.12 15.03
N SER A 110 52.33 -4.20 15.66
CA SER A 110 52.84 -4.84 16.88
C SER A 110 51.96 -6.04 17.22
#